data_AF-L0EXD8-F1
#
_entry.id   AF-L0EXD8-F1
#
_cell.length_a   1.000
_cell.length_b   1.000
_cell.length_c   1.000
_cell.angle_alpha   90.00
_cell.angle_beta   90.00
_cell.angle_gamma   90.00
#
_symmetry.space_group_name_H-M   'P 1'
#
loop_
_entity.id
_entity.type
_entity.pdbx_description
1 polymer ?
#
loop_
_entity_poly.entity_id
_entity_poly.type
_entity_poly.pdbx_seq_one_letter_code
_entity_poly.pdbx_strand_id
1 'polypeptide(L)' 'MAVHAGSFDFILNTIPVAHDADSYMKLLKRDGTMVILGAIEAMKAVNGMTMILLRRSLVGLLIGGIPETQ' A
#
# COMPACT_ATOMS: atom_id res chain seq x y z
N MET A 1 10.88 1.26 -10.65
CA MET A 1 9.45 1.59 -10.37
C MET A 1 8.68 2.04 -11.61
N ALA A 2 9.19 2.98 -12.42
CA ALA A 2 8.44 3.58 -13.54
C ALA A 2 7.77 2.58 -14.52
N VAL A 3 8.42 1.45 -14.83
CA VAL A 3 7.90 0.41 -15.74
C VAL A 3 6.64 -0.29 -15.19
N HIS A 4 6.46 -0.32 -13.87
CA HIS A 4 5.33 -0.98 -13.19
C HIS A 4 4.31 0.02 -12.62
N ALA A 5 4.33 1.26 -13.10
CA ALA A 5 3.33 2.24 -12.70
C ALA A 5 1.93 1.74 -13.10
N GLY A 6 1.02 1.66 -12.14
CA GLY A 6 -0.35 1.23 -12.41
C GLY A 6 -0.51 -0.22 -12.86
N SER A 7 0.43 -1.12 -12.57
CA SER A 7 0.37 -2.51 -13.05
C SER A 7 -0.11 -3.53 -12.02
N PHE A 8 -0.07 -3.21 -10.72
CA PHE A 8 -0.40 -4.18 -9.67
C PHE A 8 -1.85 -4.06 -9.19
N ASP A 9 -2.51 -5.19 -9.02
CA ASP A 9 -3.80 -5.31 -8.31
C ASP A 9 -3.65 -5.08 -6.80
N PHE A 10 -2.56 -5.60 -6.25
CA PHE A 10 -2.40 -5.76 -4.81
C PHE A 10 -0.94 -5.55 -4.40
N ILE A 11 -0.74 -4.90 -3.26
CA ILE A 11 0.57 -4.77 -2.61
C ILE A 11 0.41 -5.14 -1.13
N LEU A 12 1.16 -6.15 -0.69
CA LEU A 12 1.36 -6.42 0.73
C LEU A 12 2.62 -5.67 1.19
N ASN A 13 2.46 -4.75 2.12
CA ASN A 13 3.54 -3.92 2.64
C ASN A 13 3.87 -4.33 4.07
N THR A 14 5.05 -4.93 4.25
CA THR A 14 5.53 -5.50 5.52
C THR A 14 6.63 -4.67 6.19
N ILE A 15 6.83 -3.42 5.76
CA ILE A 15 7.86 -2.53 6.32
C ILE A 15 7.38 -2.00 7.68
N PRO A 16 8.05 -2.33 8.81
CA PRO A 16 7.53 -2.06 10.16
C PRO A 16 7.79 -0.63 10.67
N VAL A 17 8.41 0.22 9.84
CA VAL A 17 8.86 1.58 10.18
C VAL A 17 8.34 2.60 9.17
N ALA A 18 8.37 3.89 9.53
CA ALA A 18 7.86 4.95 8.66
C ALA A 18 8.63 5.06 7.33
N HIS A 19 7.92 4.91 6.20
CA HIS A 19 8.48 4.99 4.85
C HIS A 19 7.51 5.67 3.88
N ASP A 20 7.96 5.96 2.65
CA ASP A 20 7.13 6.60 1.63
C ASP A 20 6.18 5.58 0.97
N ALA A 21 5.00 5.42 1.55
CA ALA A 21 3.95 4.53 1.03
C ALA A 21 3.31 5.06 -0.28
N ASP A 22 3.33 6.37 -0.54
CA ASP A 22 2.71 6.97 -1.73
C ASP A 22 3.42 6.53 -3.02
N SER A 23 4.75 6.38 -2.98
CA SER A 23 5.54 5.83 -4.09
C SER A 23 5.09 4.42 -4.48
N TYR A 24 4.75 3.57 -3.51
CA TYR A 24 4.24 2.23 -3.78
C TYR A 24 2.77 2.26 -4.23
N MET A 25 1.95 3.19 -3.70
CA MET A 25 0.56 3.37 -4.12
C MET A 25 0.47 3.70 -5.62
N LYS A 26 1.45 4.42 -6.19
CA LYS A 26 1.51 4.72 -7.62
C LYS A 26 1.69 3.48 -8.51
N LEU A 27 2.16 2.37 -7.95
CA LEU A 27 2.33 1.11 -8.67
C LEU A 27 1.00 0.33 -8.80
N LEU A 28 0.00 0.64 -7.97
CA LEU A 28 -1.32 0.01 -8.05
C LEU A 28 -2.10 0.48 -9.26
N LYS A 29 -2.83 -0.40 -9.93
CA LYS A 29 -3.79 -0.02 -10.97
C LYS A 29 -5.03 0.66 -10.36
N ARG A 30 -5.99 1.05 -11.21
CA ARG A 30 -7.30 1.51 -10.75
C ARG A 30 -7.98 0.42 -9.93
N ASP A 31 -8.58 0.78 -8.79
CA ASP A 31 -9.19 -0.15 -7.83
C ASP A 31 -8.20 -1.08 -7.11
N GLY A 32 -6.89 -0.84 -7.24
CA GLY A 32 -5.86 -1.63 -6.55
C GLY A 32 -5.82 -1.35 -5.04
N THR A 33 -5.36 -2.34 -4.27
CA THR A 33 -5.32 -2.29 -2.80
C THR A 33 -3.90 -2.49 -2.27
N MET A 34 -3.49 -1.62 -1.34
CA MET A 34 -2.31 -1.83 -0.51
C MET A 34 -2.72 -2.19 0.92
N VAL A 35 -2.12 -3.23 1.47
CA VAL A 35 -2.28 -3.63 2.87
C VAL A 35 -1.00 -3.32 3.62
N ILE A 36 -1.09 -2.52 4.68
CA ILE A 36 0.00 -2.25 5.62
C ILE A 36 -0.08 -3.26 6.74
N LEU A 37 0.96 -4.07 6.88
CA LEU A 37 1.06 -5.13 7.87
C LEU A 37 1.95 -4.70 9.02
N GLY A 38 1.37 -4.59 10.22
CA GLY A 38 2.16 -4.42 11.45
C GLY A 38 2.98 -3.12 11.50
N ALA A 39 2.47 -2.01 10.95
CA ALA A 39 3.11 -0.71 11.13
C ALA A 39 3.07 -0.30 12.61
N ILE A 40 4.24 -0.23 13.24
CA ILE A 40 4.40 0.12 14.67
C ILE A 40 4.51 1.64 14.82
N GLU A 41 5.13 2.30 13.84
CA GLU A 41 5.31 3.75 13.80
C GLU A 41 4.18 4.45 13.03
N ALA A 42 3.98 5.73 13.31
CA ALA A 42 3.08 6.56 12.53
C ALA A 42 3.53 6.62 11.06
N MET A 43 2.61 6.27 10.16
CA MET A 43 2.87 6.32 8.72
C MET A 43 3.08 7.75 8.23
N LYS A 44 3.94 7.91 7.22
CA LYS A 44 4.03 9.19 6.49
C LYS A 44 2.71 9.46 5.77
N ALA A 45 2.39 10.73 5.57
CA ALA A 45 1.18 11.14 4.87
C ALA A 45 1.15 10.57 3.45
N VAL A 46 0.02 9.94 3.09
CA VAL A 46 -0.26 9.49 1.72
C VAL A 46 -1.07 10.58 1.00
N ASN A 47 -0.77 10.82 -0.27
CA ASN A 47 -1.49 11.83 -1.02
C ASN A 47 -2.91 11.33 -1.36
N GLY A 48 -3.92 12.03 -0.84
CA GLY A 48 -5.32 11.70 -1.10
C GLY A 48 -5.68 11.69 -2.59
N MET A 49 -5.04 12.51 -3.43
CA MET A 49 -5.25 12.49 -4.87
C MET A 49 -4.80 11.17 -5.52
N THR A 50 -3.73 10.54 -5.01
CA THR A 50 -3.25 9.23 -5.46
C THR A 50 -4.31 8.14 -5.22
N MET A 51 -5.14 8.30 -4.18
CA MET A 51 -6.24 7.39 -3.85
C MET A 51 -7.51 7.73 -4.64
N ILE A 52 -7.91 9.00 -4.67
CA ILE A 52 -9.18 9.45 -5.27
C ILE A 52 -9.21 9.23 -6.78
N LEU A 53 -8.17 9.63 -7.52
CA LEU A 53 -8.17 9.60 -8.99
C LEU A 53 -8.31 8.20 -9.58
N LEU A 54 -7.77 7.20 -8.88
CA LEU A 54 -7.72 5.81 -9.34
C LEU A 54 -8.46 4.86 -8.39
N ARG A 55 -9.24 5.38 -7.44
CA ARG A 55 -10.04 4.60 -6.48
C ARG A 55 -9.20 3.53 -5.77
N ARG A 56 -7.97 3.88 -5.40
CA ARG A 56 -7.05 2.96 -4.74
C ARG A 56 -7.34 2.92 -3.24
N SER A 57 -7.16 1.74 -2.65
CA SER A 57 -7.43 1.48 -1.24
C SER A 57 -6.13 1.30 -0.46
N LEU A 58 -6.10 1.84 0.75
CA LEU A 58 -5.05 1.60 1.74
C LEU A 58 -5.71 1.00 2.98
N VAL A 59 -5.29 -0.20 3.37
CA VAL A 59 -5.89 -0.99 4.44
C VAL A 59 -4.83 -1.31 5.48
N GLY A 60 -5.16 -1.18 6.76
CA GLY A 60 -4.30 -1.61 7.86
C GLY A 60 -4.64 -3.03 8.31
N LEU A 61 -3.61 -3.83 8.59
CA LEU A 61 -3.74 -5.17 9.16
C LEU A 61 -2.72 -5.37 10.29
N LEU A 62 -3.21 -5.75 11.47
CA LEU A 62 -2.37 -5.93 12.66
C LEU A 62 -1.57 -7.23 12.63
N ILE A 63 -2.15 -8.30 12.07
CA ILE A 63 -1.57 -9.65 12.10
C ILE A 63 -0.98 -9.98 10.74
N GLY A 64 0.32 -10.20 10.71
CA GLY A 64 1.05 -10.77 9.58
C GLY A 64 1.60 -12.15 9.91
N GLY A 65 1.42 -13.12 9.01
CA GLY A 65 1.91 -14.49 9.21
C GLY A 65 0.81 -15.55 9.34
N ILE A 66 -0.44 -15.22 9.05
CA ILE A 66 -1.47 -16.22 8.72
C ILE A 66 -1.37 -16.57 7.23
N PRO A 67 -1.81 -17.77 6.80
CA PRO A 67 -1.70 -18.22 5.41
C PRO A 67 -2.22 -17.22 4.36
N GLU A 68 -3.23 -16.43 4.71
CA GLU A 68 -3.85 -15.41 3.86
C GLU A 68 -2.99 -14.14 3.69
N THR A 69 -1.90 -14.03 4.46
CA THR A 69 -1.02 -12.85 4.56
C THR A 69 0.46 -13.17 4.33
N GLN A 70 0.79 -14.41 3.91
CA GLN A 70 2.14 -14.85 3.48
C GLN A 70 2.15 -15.15 1.97
#